data_AF-A0A3S3RMJ1-F1
#
_entry.id   AF-A0A3S3RMJ1-F1
#
_cell.length_a   1.000
_cell.length_b   1.000
_cell.length_c   1.000
_cell.angle_alpha   90.00
_cell.angle_beta   90.00
_cell.angle_gamma   90.00
#
_symmetry.space_group_name_H-M   'P 1'
#
loop_
_entity.id
_entity.type
_entity.pdbx_description
1 polymer ?
#
loop_
_entity_poly.entity_id
_entity_poly.type
_entity_poly.pdbx_seq_one_letter_code
_entity_poly.pdbx_strand_id
1 'polypeptide(L)' 'MHYKILVKKSVLKKISRLPAHIQKKLVLLIDDLKDSGPVAHHWPNYSKLSADQYHCHLARKWVACGAWRKEP' A
#
# COMPACT_ATOMS: atom_id res chain seq x y z
N MET A 1 -14.08 -11.18 -2.26
CA MET A 1 -14.09 -10.18 -3.34
C MET A 1 -12.66 -9.69 -3.49
N HIS A 2 -12.10 -9.62 -4.69
CA HIS A 2 -10.70 -9.20 -4.86
C HIS A 2 -10.65 -7.79 -5.41
N TYR A 3 -9.90 -6.92 -4.73
CA TYR A 3 -9.60 -5.56 -5.17
C TYR A 3 -8.41 -5.58 -6.13
N LYS A 4 -8.50 -4.76 -7.18
CA LYS A 4 -7.42 -4.60 -8.15
C LYS A 4 -6.41 -3.59 -7.64
N ILE A 5 -5.16 -4.02 -7.46
CA ILE A 5 -4.06 -3.13 -7.10
C ILE A 5 -3.31 -2.69 -8.36
N LEU A 6 -3.23 -1.37 -8.57
CA LEU A 6 -2.50 -0.76 -9.67
C LEU A 6 -1.25 -0.05 -9.14
N VAL A 7 -0.07 -0.53 -9.54
CA VAL A 7 1.21 0.09 -9.17
C VAL A 7 1.77 0.87 -10.36
N LYS A 8 2.05 2.16 -10.16
CA LYS A 8 2.66 3.01 -11.20
C LYS A 8 4.04 2.47 -11.59
N LYS A 9 4.39 2.52 -12.88
CA LYS A 9 5.71 2.09 -13.38
C LYS A 9 6.88 2.79 -12.67
N SER A 10 6.73 4.08 -12.35
CA SER A 10 7.73 4.85 -11.59
C SER A 10 7.92 4.36 -10.16
N VAL A 11 6.88 3.79 -9.54
CA VAL A 11 6.92 3.23 -8.19
C VAL A 11 7.58 1.86 -8.21
N LEU A 12 7.34 1.02 -9.21
CA LEU A 12 8.02 -0.28 -9.35
C LEU A 12 9.55 -0.14 -9.33
N LYS A 13 10.09 0.85 -10.05
CA LYS A 13 11.53 1.18 -10.04
C LYS A 13 12.05 1.63 -8.68
N LYS A 14 11.20 2.22 -7.83
CA LYS A 14 11.56 2.61 -6.46
C LYS A 14 11.52 1.40 -5.53
N ILE A 15 10.51 0.54 -5.68
CA ILE A 15 10.35 -0.68 -4.88
C ILE A 15 11.58 -1.58 -5.04
N SER A 16 12.09 -1.75 -6.26
CA SER A 16 13.28 -2.57 -6.51
C SER A 16 14.55 -2.06 -5.82
N ARG A 17 14.58 -0.79 -5.40
CA ARG A 17 15.71 -0.17 -4.67
C ARG A 17 15.53 -0.21 -3.16
N LEU A 18 14.39 -0.68 -2.66
CA LEU A 18 14.14 -0.78 -1.23
C LEU A 18 14.92 -1.97 -0.63
N PRO A 19 15.29 -1.92 0.66
CA PRO A 19 15.79 -3.09 1.36
C PRO A 19 14.79 -4.27 1.28
N ALA A 20 15.30 -5.50 1.17
CA ALA A 20 14.47 -6.70 0.97
C ALA A 20 13.37 -6.85 2.04
N HIS A 21 13.65 -6.53 3.30
CA HIS A 21 12.66 -6.61 4.38
C HIS A 21 11.52 -5.59 4.22
N ILE A 22 11.77 -4.42 3.61
CA ILE A 22 10.74 -3.42 3.31
C ILE A 22 9.90 -3.86 2.11
N GLN A 23 10.54 -4.45 1.09
CA GLN A 23 9.82 -5.03 -0.04
C GLN A 23 8.85 -6.11 0.43
N LYS A 24 9.27 -7.01 1.33
CA LYS A 24 8.41 -8.03 1.93
C LYS A 24 7.21 -7.42 2.66
N LYS A 25 7.42 -6.40 3.49
CA LYS A 25 6.31 -5.69 4.18
C LYS A 25 5.33 -5.06 3.20
N LEU A 26 5.83 -4.46 2.11
CA LEU A 26 4.97 -3.89 1.07
C LEU A 26 4.16 -4.97 0.34
N VAL A 27 4.75 -6.12 0.04
CA VAL A 27 4.03 -7.24 -0.59
C VAL A 27 2.90 -7.73 0.31
N LEU A 28 3.18 -7.96 1.59
CA LEU A 28 2.16 -8.36 2.57
C LEU A 28 1.02 -7.33 2.65
N LEU A 29 1.35 -6.03 2.70
CA LEU A 29 0.33 -4.97 2.67
C LEU A 29 -0.50 -5.03 1.39
N ILE A 30 0.13 -5.21 0.23
CA ILE A 30 -0.56 -5.31 -1.06
C ILE A 30 -1.50 -6.50 -1.09
N ASP A 31 -1.09 -7.66 -0.56
CA ASP A 31 -1.92 -8.86 -0.55
C ASP A 31 -3.14 -8.69 0.36
N ASP A 32 -2.97 -8.13 1.56
CA ASP A 32 -4.13 -7.81 2.43
C ASP A 32 -5.08 -6.78 1.80
N LEU A 33 -4.54 -5.78 1.09
CA LEU A 33 -5.36 -4.80 0.37
C LEU A 33 -6.11 -5.42 -0.82
N LYS A 34 -5.58 -6.47 -1.47
CA LYS A 34 -6.31 -7.21 -2.51
C LYS A 34 -7.50 -7.95 -1.93
N ASP A 35 -7.39 -8.47 -0.71
CA ASP A 35 -8.44 -9.29 -0.11
C ASP A 35 -9.49 -8.45 0.62
N SER A 36 -9.03 -7.42 1.35
CA SER A 36 -9.86 -6.63 2.27
C SER A 36 -10.16 -5.21 1.78
N GLY A 37 -9.47 -4.74 0.74
CA GLY A 37 -9.61 -3.38 0.21
C GLY A 37 -8.94 -2.33 1.09
N PRO A 38 -9.31 -1.05 1.00
CA PRO A 38 -8.61 0.06 1.66
C PRO A 38 -8.78 0.08 3.19
N VAL A 39 -9.61 -0.82 3.74
CA VAL A 39 -9.93 -0.93 5.18
C VAL A 39 -8.90 -1.83 5.86
N ALA A 40 -7.63 -1.44 5.78
CA ALA A 40 -6.50 -2.18 6.36
C ALA A 40 -6.15 -1.68 7.78
N HIS A 41 -7.14 -1.39 8.62
CA HIS A 41 -6.93 -0.80 9.95
C HIS A 41 -6.15 -1.69 10.94
N HIS A 42 -6.03 -2.99 10.64
CA HIS A 42 -5.21 -3.92 11.43
C HIS A 42 -3.70 -3.74 11.18
N TRP A 43 -3.30 -3.02 10.14
CA TRP A 43 -1.90 -2.72 9.87
C TRP A 43 -1.40 -1.62 10.80
N PRO A 44 -0.22 -1.81 11.45
CA PRO A 44 0.37 -0.78 12.28
C PRO A 44 0.69 0.45 11.43
N ASN A 45 0.28 1.63 11.90
CA ASN A 45 0.52 2.92 11.24
C ASN A 45 -0.10 3.02 9.82
N TYR A 46 -1.26 2.38 9.61
CA TYR A 46 -2.10 2.58 8.44
C TYR A 46 -3.21 3.60 8.73
N SER A 47 -3.19 4.73 8.01
CA SER A 47 -4.10 5.84 8.28
C SER A 47 -4.55 6.53 6.99
N LYS A 48 -5.72 7.17 7.05
CA LYS A 48 -6.19 8.06 6.00
C LYS A 48 -5.27 9.28 5.89
N LEU A 49 -4.88 9.60 4.66
CA LEU A 49 -4.20 10.85 4.31
C LEU A 49 -5.21 11.90 3.82
N SER A 50 -6.26 11.46 3.10
CA SER A 50 -7.39 12.29 2.66
C SER A 50 -8.65 11.43 2.50
N ALA A 51 -9.70 11.96 1.87
CA ALA A 51 -10.96 11.25 1.65
C ALA A 51 -10.79 9.89 0.94
N ASP A 52 -9.93 9.84 -0.09
CA ASP A 52 -9.67 8.67 -0.92
C ASP A 52 -8.22 8.18 -0.86
N GLN A 53 -7.36 8.86 -0.09
CA GLN A 53 -5.94 8.54 0.02
C GLN A 53 -5.59 7.98 1.39
N TYR A 54 -4.65 7.03 1.39
CA TYR A 54 -4.18 6.32 2.55
C TYR A 54 -2.66 6.24 2.52
N HIS A 55 -2.05 6.19 3.71
CA HIS A 55 -0.65 5.85 3.84
C HIS A 55 -0.45 4.70 4.83
N CYS A 56 0.69 4.03 4.71
CA CYS A 56 1.19 3.06 5.68
C CYS A 56 2.69 3.26 5.88
N HIS A 57 3.10 3.45 7.14
CA HIS A 57 4.52 3.49 7.48
C HIS A 57 5.08 2.06 7.58
N LEU A 58 5.80 1.61 6.54
CA LEU A 58 6.48 0.30 6.53
C LEU A 58 7.70 0.29 7.46
N ALA A 59 8.34 1.46 7.60
CA ALA A 59 9.40 1.77 8.57
C ALA A 59 9.53 3.29 8.72
N ARG A 60 10.39 3.75 9.64
CA ARG A 60 10.61 5.19 9.92
C ARG A 60 10.89 6.05 8.68
N LYS A 61 11.59 5.51 7.69
CA LYS A 61 11.97 6.21 6.45
C LYS A 61 11.14 5.81 5.22
N TRP A 62 10.25 4.82 5.35
CA TRP A 62 9.59 4.20 4.20
C TRP A 62 8.08 4.20 4.40
N VAL A 63 7.39 4.94 3.54
CA VAL A 63 5.94 5.12 3.58
C VAL A 63 5.35 4.68 2.24
N ALA A 64 4.38 3.78 2.29
CA ALA A 64 3.55 3.43 1.15
C ALA A 64 2.36 4.38 1.12
N CYS A 65 2.05 4.97 -0.03
CA CYS A 65 0.88 5.82 -0.22
C CYS A 65 0.04 5.29 -1.38
N GLY A 66 -1.28 5.28 -1.22
CA GLY A 66 -2.22 4.78 -2.21
C GLY A 66 -3.50 5.61 -2.23
N ALA A 67 -4.21 5.55 -3.35
CA ALA A 67 -5.55 6.08 -3.48
C ALA A 67 -6.50 4.93 -3.83
N TRP A 68 -7.69 4.93 -3.25
CA TRP A 68 -8.74 3.97 -3.57
C TRP A 68 -9.84 4.65 -4.37
N ARG A 69 -10.25 4.03 -5.47
CA ARG A 69 -11.38 4.48 -6.27
C ARG A 69 -12.22 3.28 -6.65
N LYS A 70 -13.54 3.45 -6.61
CA LYS A 70 -14.49 2.51 -7.19
C LYS A 70 -14.43 2.67 -8.71
N GLU A 71 -14.26 1.58 -9.45
CA GLU A 71 -14.47 1.62 -10.90
C GLU A 71 -15.95 1.96 -11.16
N PRO A 72 -16.25 2.90 -12.07
CA PRO A 72 -17.62 3.27 -12.42
C PRO A 72 -18.41 2.12 -13.04
#